data_AF-A0A225D3U3-F1
#
_entry.id   AF-A0A225D3U3-F1
#
_cell.length_a   1.000
_cell.length_b   1.000
_cell.length_c   1.000
_cell.angle_alpha   90.00
_cell.angle_beta   90.00
_cell.angle_gamma   90.00
#
_symmetry.space_group_name_H-M   'P 1'
#
loop_
_entity.id
_entity.type
_entity.pdbx_description
1 polymer ?
#
loop_
_entity_poly.entity_id
_entity_poly.type
_entity_poly.pdbx_seq_one_letter_code
_entity_poly.pdbx_strand_id
1 'polypeptide(L)'
;MSAFAAQTLSTTDTVTFTKQATDTTAVVQASGTFTGATLSFYQSLDGTNYLPIGVVDQSTGNVVTGNISVGSTSPKSWLVKAPLATQIQVNLSALGSGSVVLAGASGAFVGTSDLPVSTPATTGLISSGALLSSSPTAGVGYTTGSGGTVTQATSRTTGVTLNTVTGQITTNATSLAAAAYAQFTVTNSTMGAADTVNLSIASGSNSGNSVAYVSGVAAGSFKITVYNAATSTAETGAIVINYAIEKGSAS
;
A
#
# COMPACT_ATOMS: atom_id res chain seq x y z
N MET A 1 0.20 15.72 -6.09
CA MET A 1 -0.91 15.28 -6.94
C MET A 1 -2.15 16.04 -6.50
N SER A 2 -2.74 16.86 -7.37
CA SER A 2 -3.93 17.67 -7.05
C SER A 2 -5.18 17.02 -7.62
N ALA A 3 -6.18 16.77 -6.78
CA ALA A 3 -7.47 16.27 -7.22
C ALA A 3 -8.32 17.42 -7.78
N PHE A 4 -9.11 17.13 -8.82
CA PHE A 4 -10.07 18.04 -9.40
C PHE A 4 -11.47 17.75 -8.87
N ALA A 5 -12.29 18.79 -8.76
CA ALA A 5 -13.70 18.62 -8.39
C ALA A 5 -14.42 17.78 -9.44
N ALA A 6 -15.22 16.81 -8.99
CA ALA A 6 -16.07 16.03 -9.88
C ALA A 6 -17.20 16.92 -10.43
N GLN A 7 -17.47 16.82 -11.73
CA GLN A 7 -18.55 17.52 -12.40
C GLN A 7 -19.53 16.52 -13.00
N THR A 8 -20.82 16.72 -12.77
CA THR A 8 -21.89 15.89 -13.35
C THR A 8 -22.49 16.57 -14.58
N LEU A 9 -22.51 15.85 -15.69
CA LEU A 9 -23.01 16.32 -16.98
C LEU A 9 -24.12 15.38 -17.45
N SER A 10 -25.27 15.95 -17.82
CA SER A 10 -26.43 15.20 -18.34
C SER A 10 -26.72 15.51 -19.82
N THR A 11 -26.00 16.46 -20.41
CA THR A 11 -26.14 16.90 -21.81
C THR A 11 -24.75 17.13 -22.41
N THR A 12 -24.70 17.43 -23.71
CA THR A 12 -23.45 17.89 -24.35
C THR A 12 -22.91 19.11 -23.62
N ASP A 13 -21.71 18.99 -23.05
CA ASP A 13 -21.08 20.04 -22.26
C ASP A 13 -19.56 19.76 -22.13
N THR A 14 -18.83 20.63 -21.45
CA THR A 14 -17.37 20.64 -21.37
C THR A 14 -16.89 20.81 -19.94
N VAL A 15 -15.82 20.09 -19.59
CA VAL A 15 -15.12 20.21 -18.30
C VAL A 15 -13.68 20.62 -18.54
N THR A 16 -13.18 21.58 -17.77
CA THR A 16 -11.76 21.96 -17.79
C THR A 16 -11.11 21.66 -16.44
N PHE A 17 -10.03 20.91 -16.50
CA PHE A 17 -9.18 20.55 -15.38
C PHE A 17 -7.87 21.35 -15.43
N THR A 18 -7.60 22.15 -14.40
CA THR A 18 -6.36 22.92 -14.28
C THR A 18 -5.32 22.13 -13.51
N LYS A 19 -4.20 21.75 -14.15
CA LYS A 19 -3.10 21.04 -13.51
C LYS A 19 -1.91 21.94 -13.21
N GLN A 20 -1.05 21.51 -12.28
CA GLN A 20 0.23 22.17 -12.07
C GLN A 20 1.13 22.03 -13.31
N ALA A 21 1.85 23.09 -13.67
CA ALA A 21 2.73 23.09 -14.84
C ALA A 21 3.86 22.05 -14.75
N THR A 22 4.25 21.67 -13.52
CA THR A 22 5.25 20.64 -13.24
C THR A 22 4.74 19.22 -13.47
N ASP A 23 3.43 18.99 -13.48
CA ASP A 23 2.87 17.66 -13.71
C ASP A 23 2.98 17.33 -15.20
N THR A 24 3.58 16.20 -15.54
CA THR A 24 3.69 15.75 -16.93
C THR A 24 2.49 14.91 -17.38
N THR A 25 1.69 14.43 -16.42
CA THR A 25 0.52 13.57 -16.66
C THR A 25 -0.69 13.96 -15.80
N ALA A 26 -1.88 13.60 -16.28
CA ALA A 26 -3.13 13.67 -15.52
C ALA A 26 -3.95 12.40 -15.75
N VAL A 27 -4.81 12.04 -14.81
CA VAL A 27 -5.82 11.00 -14.97
C VAL A 27 -7.19 11.66 -14.99
N VAL A 28 -8.03 11.26 -15.95
CA VAL A 28 -9.45 11.60 -15.98
C VAL A 28 -10.25 10.31 -15.86
N GLN A 29 -11.29 10.33 -15.04
CA GLN A 29 -12.24 9.24 -14.86
C GLN A 29 -13.64 9.71 -15.25
N ALA A 30 -14.35 8.87 -16.01
CA ALA A 30 -15.78 8.99 -16.26
C ALA A 30 -16.53 7.88 -15.52
N SER A 31 -17.61 8.25 -14.84
CA SER A 31 -18.49 7.32 -14.13
C SER A 31 -19.94 7.77 -14.24
N GLY A 32 -20.88 6.98 -13.71
CA GLY A 32 -22.31 7.31 -13.72
C GLY A 32 -23.15 6.33 -14.52
N THR A 33 -24.42 6.66 -14.73
CA THR A 33 -25.37 5.83 -15.48
C THR A 33 -25.56 6.46 -16.84
N PHE A 34 -25.22 5.78 -17.93
CA PHE A 34 -25.44 6.30 -19.27
C PHE A 34 -25.56 5.19 -20.30
N THR A 35 -26.46 5.34 -21.28
CA THR A 35 -26.67 4.34 -22.34
C THR A 35 -25.59 4.41 -23.42
N GLY A 36 -24.98 5.58 -23.59
CA GLY A 36 -23.95 5.84 -24.59
C GLY A 36 -23.60 7.32 -24.57
N ALA A 37 -22.31 7.63 -24.51
CA ALA A 37 -21.76 8.97 -24.65
C ALA A 37 -20.44 8.93 -25.39
N THR A 38 -19.99 10.09 -25.88
CA THR A 38 -18.65 10.22 -26.44
C THR A 38 -17.87 11.30 -25.69
N LEU A 39 -16.61 11.00 -25.37
CA LEU A 39 -15.68 11.94 -24.76
C LEU A 39 -14.58 12.29 -25.74
N SER A 40 -14.18 13.55 -25.79
CA SER A 40 -13.02 14.02 -26.55
C SER A 40 -12.11 14.83 -25.65
N PHE A 41 -10.80 14.58 -25.73
CA PHE A 41 -9.81 15.17 -24.85
C PHE A 41 -8.97 16.22 -25.58
N TYR A 42 -8.70 17.33 -24.89
CA TYR A 42 -7.91 18.44 -25.41
C TYR A 42 -6.93 18.95 -24.34
N GLN A 43 -5.84 19.56 -24.77
CA GLN A 43 -4.85 20.23 -23.92
C GLN A 43 -4.63 21.68 -24.33
N SER A 44 -4.25 22.52 -23.36
CA SER A 44 -3.85 23.90 -23.59
C SER A 44 -2.67 24.32 -22.70
N LEU A 45 -1.80 25.18 -23.24
CA LEU A 45 -0.71 25.86 -22.53
C LEU A 45 -1.12 27.29 -22.10
N ASP A 46 -2.02 27.92 -22.86
CA ASP A 46 -2.41 29.32 -22.75
C ASP A 46 -3.83 29.51 -22.19
N GLY A 47 -4.54 28.41 -21.93
CA GLY A 47 -5.91 28.38 -21.43
C GLY A 47 -6.98 28.80 -22.44
N THR A 48 -6.58 29.19 -23.65
CA THR A 48 -7.49 29.77 -24.65
C THR A 48 -7.58 28.89 -25.88
N ASN A 49 -6.46 28.33 -26.34
CA ASN A 49 -6.39 27.44 -27.49
C ASN A 49 -6.28 25.99 -27.03
N TYR A 50 -7.21 25.15 -27.49
CA TYR A 50 -7.30 23.74 -27.11
C TYR A 50 -7.03 22.84 -28.32
N LEU A 51 -6.03 21.98 -28.19
CA LEU A 51 -5.64 21.03 -29.23
C LEU A 51 -6.01 19.60 -28.80
N PRO A 52 -6.50 18.75 -29.71
CA PRO A 52 -6.85 17.37 -29.38
C PRO A 52 -5.61 16.61 -28.88
N ILE A 53 -5.81 15.76 -27.88
CA ILE A 53 -4.75 14.93 -27.29
C ILE A 53 -5.15 13.46 -27.31
N GLY A 54 -4.20 12.59 -27.65
CA GLY A 54 -4.34 11.15 -27.45
C GLY A 54 -4.20 10.78 -25.96
N VAL A 55 -5.01 9.84 -25.50
CA VAL A 55 -4.99 9.36 -24.12
C VAL A 55 -4.75 7.86 -24.09
N VAL A 56 -4.23 7.33 -22.98
CA VAL A 56 -4.11 5.89 -22.79
C VAL A 56 -5.34 5.42 -22.03
N ASP A 57 -6.14 4.54 -22.62
CA ASP A 57 -7.21 3.84 -21.89
C ASP A 57 -6.56 2.89 -20.90
N GLN A 58 -6.77 3.12 -19.60
CA GLN A 58 -6.10 2.34 -18.58
C GLN A 58 -6.60 0.89 -18.55
N SER A 59 -7.85 0.63 -18.97
CA SER A 59 -8.40 -0.73 -18.99
C SER A 59 -7.77 -1.64 -20.04
N THR A 60 -7.25 -1.08 -21.13
CA THR A 60 -6.66 -1.83 -22.25
C THR A 60 -5.19 -1.53 -22.49
N GLY A 61 -4.65 -0.46 -21.90
CA GLY A 61 -3.30 0.04 -22.16
C GLY A 61 -3.13 0.69 -23.53
N ASN A 62 -4.17 0.75 -24.35
CA ASN A 62 -4.12 1.27 -25.71
C ASN A 62 -4.17 2.79 -25.73
N VAL A 63 -3.45 3.40 -26.68
CA VAL A 63 -3.62 4.80 -27.02
C VAL A 63 -4.91 4.95 -27.82
N VAL A 64 -5.81 5.81 -27.35
CA VAL A 64 -7.08 6.15 -28.00
C VAL A 64 -7.04 7.64 -28.37
N THR A 65 -7.50 7.95 -29.57
CA THR A 65 -7.48 9.31 -30.14
C THR A 65 -8.85 9.66 -30.70
N GLY A 66 -9.25 10.93 -30.60
CA GLY A 66 -10.53 11.42 -31.12
C GLY A 66 -11.70 11.16 -30.16
N ASN A 67 -12.90 10.95 -30.71
CA ASN A 67 -14.09 10.65 -29.93
C ASN A 67 -14.02 9.23 -29.34
N ILE A 68 -14.07 9.14 -28.02
CA ILE A 68 -14.02 7.89 -27.26
C ILE A 68 -15.43 7.54 -26.80
N SER A 69 -15.95 6.40 -27.25
CA SER A 69 -17.26 5.93 -26.82
C SER A 69 -17.23 5.36 -25.40
N VAL A 70 -18.13 5.83 -24.55
CA VAL A 70 -18.37 5.33 -23.20
C VAL A 70 -19.78 4.74 -23.14
N GLY A 71 -19.90 3.45 -22.83
CA GLY A 71 -21.16 2.69 -22.92
C GLY A 71 -21.35 1.67 -21.80
N SER A 72 -20.86 1.95 -20.60
CA SER A 72 -20.96 1.04 -19.44
C SER A 72 -21.23 1.83 -18.17
N THR A 73 -21.98 1.24 -17.22
CA THR A 73 -22.21 1.82 -15.88
C THR A 73 -20.99 1.73 -14.95
N SER A 74 -19.93 1.03 -15.37
CA SER A 74 -18.66 0.96 -14.64
C SER A 74 -17.77 2.17 -14.94
N PRO A 75 -17.04 2.70 -13.94
CA PRO A 75 -16.09 3.78 -14.15
C PRO A 75 -15.00 3.40 -15.17
N LYS A 76 -14.63 4.36 -16.03
CA LYS A 76 -13.52 4.26 -16.99
C LYS A 76 -12.50 5.35 -16.74
N SER A 77 -11.22 5.03 -16.88
CA SER A 77 -10.12 5.96 -16.58
C SER A 77 -9.14 6.04 -17.74
N TRP A 78 -8.66 7.25 -18.01
CA TRP A 78 -7.69 7.53 -19.06
C TRP A 78 -6.49 8.31 -18.51
N LEU A 79 -5.29 7.90 -18.90
CA LEU A 79 -4.06 8.61 -18.61
C LEU A 79 -3.77 9.60 -19.75
N VAL A 80 -3.77 10.88 -19.40
CA VAL A 80 -3.53 12.02 -20.27
C VAL A 80 -2.07 12.44 -20.16
N LYS A 81 -1.28 12.23 -21.21
CA LYS A 81 0.15 12.60 -21.27
C LYS A 81 0.32 14.01 -21.83
N ALA A 82 0.14 15.01 -20.98
CA ALA A 82 0.16 16.42 -21.38
C ALA A 82 1.33 17.18 -20.71
N PRO A 83 2.58 16.99 -21.20
CA PRO A 83 3.72 17.72 -20.66
C PRO A 83 3.51 19.23 -20.88
N LEU A 84 3.88 20.02 -19.87
CA LEU A 84 3.85 21.48 -19.87
C LEU A 84 2.44 22.13 -19.94
N ALA A 85 1.41 21.43 -20.42
CA ALA A 85 0.03 21.94 -20.46
C ALA A 85 -0.47 22.33 -19.06
N THR A 86 -1.19 23.43 -18.93
CA THR A 86 -1.77 23.85 -17.64
C THR A 86 -3.25 23.48 -17.55
N GLN A 87 -3.90 23.20 -18.68
CA GLN A 87 -5.31 22.85 -18.74
C GLN A 87 -5.54 21.64 -19.62
N ILE A 88 -6.39 20.73 -19.13
CA ILE A 88 -6.97 19.62 -19.88
C ILE A 88 -8.46 19.86 -19.98
N GLN A 89 -9.00 19.78 -21.18
CA GLN A 89 -10.43 19.92 -21.42
C GLN A 89 -11.01 18.59 -21.91
N VAL A 90 -12.19 18.24 -21.40
CA VAL A 90 -12.92 17.04 -21.79
C VAL A 90 -14.30 17.47 -22.25
N ASN A 91 -14.58 17.21 -23.51
CA ASN A 91 -15.88 17.49 -24.11
C ASN A 91 -16.72 16.22 -24.06
N LEU A 92 -17.90 16.32 -23.49
CA LEU A 92 -18.95 15.31 -23.59
C LEU A 92 -19.84 15.65 -24.77
N SER A 93 -20.01 14.72 -25.71
CA SER A 93 -20.97 14.85 -26.82
C SER A 93 -22.01 13.75 -26.78
N ALA A 94 -23.28 14.20 -26.78
CA ALA A 94 -24.53 13.44 -26.84
C ALA A 94 -24.62 12.25 -25.86
N LEU A 95 -25.54 12.34 -24.92
CA LEU A 95 -25.86 11.27 -23.99
C LEU A 95 -27.20 10.63 -24.37
N GLY A 96 -27.31 9.31 -24.22
CA GLY A 96 -28.62 8.64 -24.08
C GLY A 96 -29.33 9.04 -22.78
N SER A 97 -30.00 8.10 -22.11
CA SER A 97 -30.52 8.37 -20.77
C SER A 97 -29.38 8.36 -19.74
N GLY A 98 -29.45 9.25 -18.73
CA GLY A 98 -28.59 9.24 -17.55
C GLY A 98 -27.67 10.45 -17.36
N SER A 99 -26.51 10.28 -16.72
CA SER A 99 -25.50 11.34 -16.48
C SER A 99 -24.08 10.76 -16.41
N VAL A 100 -23.10 11.54 -16.88
CA VAL A 100 -21.66 11.25 -16.77
C VAL A 100 -21.07 12.14 -15.70
N VAL A 101 -20.38 11.55 -14.74
CA VAL A 101 -19.55 12.26 -13.76
C VAL A 101 -18.10 12.20 -14.23
N LEU A 102 -17.52 13.37 -14.50
CA LEU A 102 -16.12 13.53 -14.86
C LEU A 102 -15.34 14.03 -13.65
N ALA A 103 -14.30 13.29 -13.27
CA ALA A 103 -13.37 13.64 -12.22
C ALA A 103 -11.93 13.43 -12.71
N GLY A 104 -10.94 13.98 -12.00
CA GLY A 104 -9.55 13.72 -12.37
C GLY A 104 -8.55 14.18 -11.32
N ALA A 105 -7.28 13.94 -11.61
CA ALA A 105 -6.16 14.40 -10.81
C ALA A 105 -4.90 14.55 -11.67
N SER A 106 -3.95 15.41 -11.28
CA SER A 106 -2.66 15.58 -11.95
C SER A 106 -1.47 15.21 -11.06
N GLY A 107 -0.40 14.67 -11.66
CA GLY A 107 0.78 14.17 -10.96
C GLY A 107 1.63 13.24 -11.83
N ALA A 108 2.66 12.61 -11.26
CA ALA A 108 3.44 11.57 -11.92
C ALA A 108 2.69 10.22 -11.83
N PHE A 109 1.95 9.87 -12.89
CA PHE A 109 1.26 8.59 -13.00
C PHE A 109 2.03 7.68 -13.95
N VAL A 110 2.53 6.55 -13.46
CA VAL A 110 3.18 5.53 -14.29
C VAL A 110 2.13 4.51 -14.71
N GLY A 111 1.95 4.31 -16.02
CA GLY A 111 0.83 3.57 -16.59
C GLY A 111 0.73 2.11 -16.17
N THR A 112 -0.44 1.72 -15.68
CA THR A 112 -1.25 0.53 -16.03
C THR A 112 -2.50 0.55 -15.16
N SER A 113 -3.66 0.27 -15.77
CA SER A 113 -4.99 -0.17 -15.30
C SER A 113 -5.58 0.14 -13.93
N ASP A 114 -4.81 0.33 -12.88
CA ASP A 114 -5.34 0.49 -11.54
C ASP A 114 -4.85 1.82 -11.00
N LEU A 115 -5.79 2.62 -10.52
CA LEU A 115 -5.50 3.83 -9.77
C LEU A 115 -4.36 3.54 -8.78
N PRO A 116 -3.20 4.24 -8.83
CA PRO A 116 -2.39 4.33 -7.63
C PRO A 116 -3.29 5.02 -6.62
N VAL A 117 -3.65 4.29 -5.57
CA VAL A 117 -4.33 4.75 -4.36
C VAL A 117 -4.08 6.25 -4.18
N SER A 118 -5.09 7.06 -4.49
CA SER A 118 -5.04 8.51 -4.28
C SER A 118 -6.26 8.95 -3.49
N THR A 119 -6.35 8.42 -2.29
CA THR A 119 -6.70 9.29 -1.18
C THR A 119 -5.55 9.18 -0.17
N PRO A 120 -4.98 10.31 0.29
CA PRO A 120 -4.06 10.29 1.41
C PRO A 120 -4.89 9.97 2.65
N ALA A 121 -5.19 8.70 2.87
CA ALA A 121 -5.60 8.30 4.19
C ALA A 121 -4.34 8.40 5.04
N THR A 122 -4.26 9.46 5.85
CA THR A 122 -3.23 9.68 6.87
C THR A 122 -3.26 8.60 7.97
N THR A 123 -3.89 7.44 7.70
CA THR A 123 -4.23 6.37 8.65
C THR A 123 -4.19 4.95 8.06
N GLY A 124 -4.34 4.69 6.74
CA GLY A 124 -4.20 3.32 6.16
C GLY A 124 -4.91 3.06 4.83
N LEU A 125 -4.65 1.90 4.19
CA LEU A 125 -5.33 1.41 2.99
C LEU A 125 -6.48 0.47 3.37
N ILE A 126 -7.71 0.79 2.96
CA ILE A 126 -8.90 -0.07 3.12
C ILE A 126 -9.27 -0.63 1.74
N SER A 127 -9.35 -1.95 1.62
CA SER A 127 -9.79 -2.65 0.41
C SER A 127 -11.06 -3.43 0.68
N SER A 128 -12.07 -3.31 -0.19
CA SER A 128 -13.28 -4.14 -0.14
C SER A 128 -13.04 -5.58 -0.62
N GLY A 129 -11.89 -5.84 -1.26
CA GLY A 129 -11.47 -7.16 -1.74
C GLY A 129 -10.13 -7.61 -1.16
N ALA A 130 -9.66 -8.78 -1.59
CA ALA A 130 -8.40 -9.34 -1.14
C ALA A 130 -7.18 -8.49 -1.59
N LEU A 131 -6.17 -8.39 -0.73
CA LEU A 131 -4.86 -7.85 -1.07
C LEU A 131 -3.94 -9.02 -1.41
N LEU A 132 -3.71 -9.27 -2.70
CA LEU A 132 -2.90 -10.39 -3.20
C LEU A 132 -1.74 -9.86 -4.06
N SER A 133 -0.57 -10.51 -3.97
CA SER A 133 0.54 -10.28 -4.90
C SER A 133 0.45 -11.26 -6.06
N SER A 134 0.54 -10.77 -7.30
CA SER A 134 0.61 -11.60 -8.52
C SER A 134 2.04 -11.78 -9.04
N SER A 135 3.03 -11.15 -8.38
CA SER A 135 4.44 -11.29 -8.74
C SER A 135 5.08 -12.44 -7.97
N PRO A 136 5.90 -13.28 -8.62
CA PRO A 136 6.64 -14.33 -7.93
C PRO A 136 7.75 -13.80 -7.01
N THR A 137 8.13 -12.52 -7.14
CA THR A 137 9.24 -11.90 -6.39
C THR A 137 8.84 -10.65 -5.61
N ALA A 138 7.62 -10.15 -5.79
CA ALA A 138 7.06 -9.09 -4.95
C ALA A 138 6.06 -9.68 -3.96
N GLY A 139 5.77 -8.95 -2.89
CA GLY A 139 4.85 -9.37 -1.85
C GLY A 139 4.09 -8.20 -1.24
N VAL A 140 3.20 -8.54 -0.31
CA VAL A 140 2.55 -7.58 0.58
C VAL A 140 3.34 -7.57 1.88
N GLY A 141 3.76 -6.39 2.36
CA GLY A 141 4.55 -6.32 3.59
C GLY A 141 5.24 -4.97 3.80
N TYR A 142 6.35 -5.02 4.54
CA TYR A 142 7.11 -3.84 4.96
C TYR A 142 8.31 -3.58 4.05
N THR A 143 8.63 -2.31 3.84
CA THR A 143 9.80 -1.87 3.07
C THR A 143 11.02 -1.65 3.98
N THR A 144 12.21 -1.62 3.38
CA THR A 144 13.45 -1.24 4.07
C THR A 144 13.28 0.09 4.82
N GLY A 145 13.70 0.10 6.08
CA GLY A 145 13.56 1.27 6.98
C GLY A 145 12.28 1.28 7.83
N SER A 146 11.33 0.39 7.57
CA SER A 146 10.10 0.27 8.39
C SER A 146 10.31 -0.47 9.72
N GLY A 147 11.42 -1.20 9.85
CA GLY A 147 11.76 -1.99 11.05
C GLY A 147 12.94 -1.43 11.83
N GLY A 148 13.33 -2.14 12.88
CA GLY A 148 14.54 -1.84 13.64
C GLY A 148 15.20 -3.10 14.21
N THR A 149 16.34 -2.91 14.89
CA THR A 149 17.11 -4.00 15.49
C THR A 149 17.38 -3.71 16.97
N VAL A 150 17.46 -4.75 17.80
CA VAL A 150 17.82 -4.62 19.22
C VAL A 150 18.53 -5.88 19.72
N THR A 151 19.45 -5.72 20.67
CA THR A 151 20.18 -6.83 21.31
C THR A 151 19.88 -6.87 22.80
N GLN A 152 19.66 -8.05 23.37
CA GLN A 152 19.54 -8.22 24.82
C GLN A 152 20.88 -7.98 25.52
N ALA A 153 20.93 -7.00 26.43
CA ALA A 153 22.17 -6.60 27.07
C ALA A 153 22.68 -7.60 28.14
N THR A 154 21.81 -8.10 29.00
CA THR A 154 22.25 -8.76 30.25
C THR A 154 22.06 -10.28 30.23
N SER A 155 20.87 -10.78 29.89
CA SER A 155 20.54 -12.21 29.91
C SER A 155 19.44 -12.55 28.92
N ARG A 156 19.21 -13.85 28.69
CA ARG A 156 18.12 -14.33 27.80
C ARG A 156 16.72 -13.96 28.28
N THR A 157 16.53 -13.64 29.55
CA THR A 157 15.24 -13.21 30.12
C THR A 157 15.11 -11.69 30.21
N THR A 158 16.17 -10.95 29.87
CA THR A 158 16.15 -9.49 29.87
C THR A 158 15.22 -8.99 28.76
N GLY A 159 14.24 -8.17 29.12
CA GLY A 159 13.35 -7.55 28.15
C GLY A 159 14.10 -6.60 27.21
N VAL A 160 13.49 -6.32 26.05
CA VAL A 160 13.98 -5.36 25.07
C VAL A 160 12.89 -4.34 24.76
N THR A 161 13.28 -3.16 24.28
CA THR A 161 12.36 -2.17 23.74
C THR A 161 12.65 -1.96 22.27
N LEU A 162 11.66 -2.19 21.42
CA LEU A 162 11.75 -1.94 20.00
C LEU A 162 10.37 -1.54 19.48
N ASN A 163 10.18 -0.24 19.21
CA ASN A 163 8.89 0.37 18.89
C ASN A 163 8.62 0.38 17.38
N THR A 164 8.76 -0.76 16.73
CA THR A 164 8.55 -0.92 15.29
C THR A 164 7.67 -2.14 15.00
N VAL A 165 6.83 -2.06 13.97
CA VAL A 165 5.89 -3.14 13.58
C VAL A 165 6.59 -4.38 13.03
N THR A 166 7.84 -4.24 12.57
CA THR A 166 8.72 -5.37 12.26
C THR A 166 10.10 -5.11 12.85
N GLY A 167 10.85 -6.16 13.14
CA GLY A 167 12.21 -5.98 13.64
C GLY A 167 12.98 -7.27 13.81
N GLN A 168 14.25 -7.10 14.19
CA GLN A 168 15.18 -8.18 14.48
C GLN A 168 15.73 -8.06 15.90
N ILE A 169 15.65 -9.14 16.66
CA ILE A 169 16.10 -9.22 18.04
C ILE A 169 17.24 -10.22 18.12
N THR A 170 18.40 -9.79 18.59
CA THR A 170 19.52 -10.67 18.92
C THR A 170 19.48 -11.00 20.41
N THR A 171 19.26 -12.27 20.76
CA THR A 171 19.24 -12.69 22.17
C THR A 171 20.63 -12.64 22.79
N ASN A 172 20.69 -12.59 24.11
CA ASN A 172 21.93 -12.76 24.83
C ASN A 172 22.44 -14.22 24.73
N ALA A 173 23.74 -14.43 24.90
CA ALA A 173 24.39 -15.75 24.77
C ALA A 173 24.53 -16.53 26.09
N THR A 174 23.96 -16.04 27.20
CA THR A 174 23.94 -16.75 28.50
C THR A 174 23.36 -18.15 28.36
N SER A 175 24.04 -19.17 28.89
CA SER A 175 23.67 -20.59 28.69
C SER A 175 22.20 -20.87 29.01
N LEU A 176 21.50 -21.52 28.07
CA LEU A 176 20.16 -22.07 28.25
C LEU A 176 20.25 -23.59 28.24
N ALA A 177 20.04 -24.21 29.41
CA ALA A 177 20.16 -25.65 29.55
C ALA A 177 19.23 -26.44 28.61
N ALA A 178 19.56 -27.70 28.36
CA ALA A 178 18.69 -28.63 27.63
C ALA A 178 17.30 -28.70 28.28
N ALA A 179 16.24 -28.75 27.47
CA ALA A 179 14.84 -28.72 27.87
C ALA A 179 14.42 -27.51 28.74
N ALA A 180 15.20 -26.43 28.75
CA ALA A 180 14.88 -25.22 29.49
C ALA A 180 14.26 -24.12 28.61
N TYR A 181 13.58 -23.18 29.26
CA TYR A 181 12.92 -22.04 28.64
C TYR A 181 13.53 -20.73 29.11
N ALA A 182 13.68 -19.77 28.20
CA ALA A 182 13.91 -18.37 28.52
C ALA A 182 12.76 -17.54 27.94
N GLN A 183 12.08 -16.77 28.78
CA GLN A 183 11.04 -15.84 28.37
C GLN A 183 11.52 -14.41 28.62
N PHE A 184 11.25 -13.53 27.67
CA PHE A 184 11.46 -12.09 27.84
C PHE A 184 10.32 -11.30 27.19
N THR A 185 10.10 -10.11 27.71
CA THR A 185 9.11 -9.16 27.18
C THR A 185 9.76 -8.24 26.16
N VAL A 186 9.11 -8.08 25.01
CA VAL A 186 9.39 -7.04 24.03
C VAL A 186 8.41 -5.90 24.29
N THR A 187 8.92 -4.77 24.77
CA THR A 187 8.14 -3.53 24.90
C THR A 187 8.07 -2.86 23.53
N ASN A 188 6.85 -2.68 23.03
CA ASN A 188 6.59 -2.15 21.71
C ASN A 188 5.25 -1.39 21.68
N SER A 189 5.33 -0.07 21.65
CA SER A 189 4.17 0.85 21.61
C SER A 189 3.26 0.70 20.38
N THR A 190 3.72 0.03 19.32
CA THR A 190 2.88 -0.22 18.13
C THR A 190 1.93 -1.41 18.30
N MET A 191 2.10 -2.21 19.36
CA MET A 191 1.33 -3.40 19.68
C MET A 191 -0.01 -3.04 20.36
N GLY A 192 -1.12 -3.55 19.84
CA GLY A 192 -2.44 -3.55 20.45
C GLY A 192 -2.80 -4.92 21.02
N ALA A 193 -3.77 -5.00 21.92
CA ALA A 193 -4.11 -6.27 22.58
C ALA A 193 -4.69 -7.35 21.65
N ALA A 194 -5.20 -6.95 20.47
CA ALA A 194 -5.80 -7.85 19.50
C ALA A 194 -4.87 -8.24 18.34
N ASP A 195 -3.67 -7.68 18.23
CA ASP A 195 -2.78 -8.04 17.12
C ASP A 195 -2.12 -9.40 17.34
N THR A 196 -1.65 -9.98 16.25
CA THR A 196 -0.83 -11.20 16.25
C THR A 196 0.62 -10.85 15.92
N VAL A 197 1.54 -11.74 16.31
CA VAL A 197 2.95 -11.60 16.00
C VAL A 197 3.42 -12.86 15.29
N ASN A 198 3.91 -12.67 14.07
CA ASN A 198 4.60 -13.71 13.32
C ASN A 198 6.10 -13.58 13.55
N LEU A 199 6.78 -14.67 13.90
CA LEU A 199 8.21 -14.64 14.16
C LEU A 199 8.90 -15.89 13.63
N SER A 200 10.20 -15.72 13.35
CA SER A 200 11.07 -16.79 12.88
C SER A 200 12.48 -16.59 13.44
N ILE A 201 13.15 -17.70 13.78
CA ILE A 201 14.59 -17.69 13.98
C ILE A 201 15.23 -17.46 12.61
N ALA A 202 15.88 -16.31 12.43
CA ALA A 202 16.48 -15.89 11.17
C ALA A 202 17.90 -16.43 11.00
N SER A 203 18.68 -16.43 12.08
CA SER A 203 20.07 -16.88 12.11
C SER A 203 20.56 -17.03 13.55
N GLY A 204 21.87 -17.21 13.73
CA GLY A 204 22.50 -17.38 15.02
C GLY A 204 22.63 -18.85 15.43
N SER A 205 22.82 -19.07 16.72
CA SER A 205 22.94 -20.41 17.29
C SER A 205 21.57 -21.07 17.43
N ASN A 206 21.51 -22.40 17.30
CA ASN A 206 20.28 -23.18 17.45
C ASN A 206 20.49 -24.46 18.31
N SER A 207 21.75 -24.78 18.65
CA SER A 207 22.20 -25.92 19.48
C SER A 207 21.46 -27.25 19.28
N GLY A 208 20.99 -27.48 18.06
CA GLY A 208 20.32 -28.70 17.64
C GLY A 208 18.80 -28.60 17.49
N ASN A 209 18.08 -27.76 18.28
CA ASN A 209 16.61 -27.70 18.22
C ASN A 209 15.96 -26.54 19.02
N SER A 210 16.54 -25.35 19.06
CA SER A 210 15.87 -24.20 19.71
C SER A 210 14.62 -23.77 18.93
N VAL A 211 13.54 -23.48 19.66
CA VAL A 211 12.26 -23.01 19.12
C VAL A 211 11.92 -21.68 19.78
N ALA A 212 11.58 -20.68 18.97
CA ALA A 212 11.04 -19.41 19.44
C ALA A 212 9.55 -19.35 19.12
N TYR A 213 8.73 -18.87 20.05
CA TYR A 213 7.31 -18.61 19.82
C TYR A 213 6.80 -17.47 20.69
N VAL A 214 5.68 -16.89 20.27
CA VAL A 214 4.98 -15.85 21.02
C VAL A 214 4.16 -16.52 22.12
N SER A 215 4.45 -16.21 23.37
CA SER A 215 3.79 -16.83 24.54
C SER A 215 2.83 -15.90 25.28
N GLY A 216 2.69 -14.66 24.81
CA GLY A 216 1.73 -13.71 25.35
C GLY A 216 1.72 -12.41 24.57
N VAL A 217 0.55 -11.78 24.49
CA VAL A 217 0.32 -10.51 23.80
C VAL A 217 -0.46 -9.59 24.72
N ALA A 218 -0.09 -8.31 24.76
CA ALA A 218 -0.81 -7.25 25.44
C ALA A 218 -0.65 -5.93 24.69
N ALA A 219 -1.50 -4.94 24.99
CA ALA A 219 -1.26 -3.59 24.48
C ALA A 219 0.12 -3.10 24.95
N GLY A 220 0.92 -2.60 24.01
CA GLY A 220 2.28 -2.11 24.24
C GLY A 220 3.36 -3.18 24.41
N SER A 221 3.06 -4.48 24.36
CA SER A 221 4.09 -5.52 24.50
C SER A 221 3.68 -6.92 24.03
N PHE A 222 4.68 -7.76 23.77
CA PHE A 222 4.49 -9.20 23.60
C PHE A 222 5.65 -9.96 24.24
N LYS A 223 5.45 -11.24 24.51
CA LYS A 223 6.45 -12.13 25.11
C LYS A 223 6.95 -13.11 24.07
N ILE A 224 8.27 -13.23 23.98
CA ILE A 224 8.91 -14.30 23.23
C ILE A 224 9.43 -15.32 24.24
N THR A 225 9.12 -16.59 23.99
CA THR A 225 9.73 -17.70 24.70
C THR A 225 10.64 -18.47 23.75
N VAL A 226 11.90 -18.61 24.15
CA VAL A 226 12.87 -19.50 23.53
C VAL A 226 12.93 -20.79 24.35
N TYR A 227 12.65 -21.91 23.70
CA TYR A 227 12.77 -23.25 24.27
C TYR A 227 13.96 -23.95 23.63
N ASN A 228 14.91 -24.44 24.44
CA ASN A 228 15.95 -25.33 23.93
C ASN A 228 15.42 -26.77 23.95
N ALA A 229 14.97 -27.28 22.79
CA ALA A 229 14.43 -28.63 22.68
C ALA A 229 15.52 -29.72 22.52
N ALA A 230 16.80 -29.40 22.70
CA ALA A 230 17.85 -30.39 22.76
C ALA A 230 17.72 -31.26 24.04
N THR A 231 18.19 -32.50 23.96
CA THR A 231 18.09 -33.47 25.06
C THR A 231 19.22 -33.38 26.09
N SER A 232 20.40 -32.94 25.67
CA SER A 232 21.60 -32.88 26.53
C SER A 232 22.48 -31.65 26.33
N THR A 233 22.33 -30.94 25.21
CA THR A 233 23.18 -29.81 24.84
C THR A 233 22.57 -28.49 25.30
N ALA A 234 23.33 -27.69 26.03
CA ALA A 234 22.93 -26.32 26.36
C ALA A 234 23.14 -25.39 25.15
N GLU A 235 22.25 -24.41 25.01
CA GLU A 235 22.34 -23.36 24.00
C GLU A 235 23.13 -22.17 24.54
N THR A 236 24.30 -21.89 23.96
CA THR A 236 25.28 -20.91 24.47
C THR A 236 25.65 -19.81 23.47
N GLY A 237 25.03 -19.76 22.30
CA GLY A 237 25.20 -18.68 21.33
C GLY A 237 24.05 -17.67 21.39
N ALA A 238 24.09 -16.63 20.57
CA ALA A 238 22.97 -15.70 20.41
C ALA A 238 22.04 -16.21 19.29
N ILE A 239 20.73 -16.19 19.54
CA ILE A 239 19.70 -16.48 18.53
C ILE A 239 19.24 -15.15 17.95
N VAL A 240 19.07 -15.07 16.62
CA VAL A 240 18.55 -13.88 15.96
C VAL A 240 17.12 -14.16 15.50
N ILE A 241 16.17 -13.36 15.98
CA ILE A 241 14.73 -13.55 15.76
C ILE A 241 14.19 -12.38 14.95
N ASN A 242 13.57 -12.65 13.80
CA ASN A 242 12.78 -11.67 13.09
C ASN A 242 11.33 -11.74 13.57
N TYR A 243 10.65 -10.60 13.65
CA TYR A 243 9.21 -10.53 13.91
C TYR A 243 8.49 -9.52 13.01
N ALA A 244 7.18 -9.75 12.84
CA ALA A 244 6.23 -8.82 12.23
C ALA A 244 4.93 -8.83 13.05
N ILE A 245 4.37 -7.64 13.30
CA ILE A 245 3.10 -7.44 14.02
C ILE A 245 1.99 -7.26 12.98
N GLU A 246 1.05 -8.20 12.97
CA GLU A 246 -0.10 -8.23 12.09
C GLU A 246 -1.31 -7.64 12.83
N LYS A 247 -1.71 -6.43 12.45
CA LYS A 247 -2.73 -5.64 13.16
C LYS A 247 -4.07 -6.38 13.22
N GLY A 248 -4.62 -6.51 14.42
CA GLY A 248 -5.86 -7.24 14.67
C GLY A 248 -6.94 -6.37 15.29
N SER A 249 -8.19 -6.86 15.23
CA SER A 249 -9.35 -6.24 15.84
C SER A 249 -10.27 -7.33 16.39
N ALA A 250 -10.68 -7.20 17.65
CA ALA A 250 -11.67 -8.07 18.27
C ALA A 250 -13.01 -7.31 18.37
N SER A 251 -14.13 -8.01 18.12
CA SER A 251 -15.50 -7.47 18.25
C SER A 251 -16.11 -7.77 19.61
#